data_AF-A0A5B7E196-F1
#
_entry.id   AF-A0A5B7E196-F1
#
_cell.length_a   1.000
_cell.length_b   1.000
_cell.length_c   1.000
_cell.angle_alpha   90.00
_cell.angle_beta   90.00
_cell.angle_gamma   90.00
#
_symmetry.space_group_name_H-M   'P 1'
#
loop_
_entity.id
_entity.type
_entity.pdbx_description
1 polymer ?
#
loop_
_entity_poly.entity_id
_entity_poly.type
_entity_poly.pdbx_seq_one_letter_code
_entity_poly.pdbx_strand_id
1 'polypeptide(L)'
;MKIQCLRNIKKFSFSQRTVDIWNGLSEEIVAAEKRLIKSYFYIVRKSIQDKVPKAVMHFLVNHVKDNLQSELVKHLYRTDEIDTFLSESPEIAQRRKEAAEMLKRHKSVFSMLPTVLRGA
;
A
#
# COMPACT_ATOMS: atom_id res chain seq x y z
N MET A 1 -82.41 25.94 5.55
CA MET A 1 -82.40 25.10 4.32
C MET A 1 -81.06 25.12 3.56
N LYS A 2 -79.88 25.01 4.20
CA LYS A 2 -78.56 24.98 3.50
C LYS A 2 -77.61 23.86 3.97
N ILE A 3 -78.13 22.79 4.58
CA ILE A 3 -77.29 21.69 5.13
C ILE A 3 -77.29 20.44 4.22
N GLN A 4 -78.03 20.45 3.11
CA GLN A 4 -78.13 19.27 2.22
C GLN A 4 -77.01 19.19 1.15
N CYS A 5 -76.32 20.29 0.82
CA CYS A 5 -75.34 20.30 -0.28
C CYS A 5 -73.95 19.73 0.05
N LEU A 6 -73.64 19.44 1.32
CA LEU A 6 -72.30 18.96 1.72
C LEU A 6 -72.17 17.43 1.80
N ARG A 7 -73.17 16.67 1.35
CA ARG A 7 -73.10 15.19 1.36
C ARG A 7 -72.50 14.57 0.09
N ASN A 8 -72.30 15.33 -0.98
CA ASN A 8 -71.91 14.80 -2.29
C ASN A 8 -70.42 14.95 -2.66
N ILE A 9 -69.55 15.41 -1.75
CA ILE A 9 -68.11 15.55 -2.05
C ILE A 9 -67.27 14.39 -1.45
N LYS A 10 -67.80 13.62 -0.50
CA LYS A 10 -67.04 12.54 0.19
C LYS A 10 -67.37 11.12 -0.27
N LYS A 11 -67.58 10.88 -1.55
CA LYS A 11 -67.67 9.50 -2.08
C LYS A 11 -66.94 9.34 -3.41
N PHE A 12 -65.64 9.64 -3.43
CA PHE A 12 -64.76 8.70 -4.11
C PHE A 12 -64.47 7.58 -3.10
N SER A 13 -65.45 6.68 -2.94
CA SER A 13 -65.34 5.53 -2.05
C SER A 13 -64.43 4.50 -2.70
N PHE A 14 -63.14 4.77 -2.73
CA PHE A 14 -62.18 3.71 -2.96
C PHE A 14 -62.24 2.81 -1.72
N SER A 15 -62.52 1.51 -1.92
CA SER A 15 -62.56 0.57 -0.79
C SER A 15 -61.21 0.60 -0.09
N GLN A 16 -61.20 0.64 1.25
CA GLN A 16 -59.98 0.55 2.05
C GLN A 16 -59.11 -0.63 1.59
N ARG A 17 -59.76 -1.73 1.21
CA ARG A 17 -59.14 -2.92 0.63
C ARG A 17 -58.27 -2.63 -0.59
N THR A 18 -58.71 -1.73 -1.45
CA THR A 18 -57.98 -1.35 -2.66
C THR A 18 -56.79 -0.44 -2.35
N VAL A 19 -56.86 0.39 -1.29
CA VAL A 19 -55.70 1.15 -0.77
C VAL A 19 -54.65 0.19 -0.22
N ASP A 20 -55.06 -0.81 0.56
CA ASP A 20 -54.15 -1.77 1.17
C ASP A 20 -53.45 -2.64 0.12
N ILE A 21 -54.16 -3.04 -0.94
CA ILE A 21 -53.58 -3.74 -2.10
C ILE A 21 -52.56 -2.85 -2.83
N TRP A 22 -52.90 -1.57 -3.05
CA TRP A 22 -52.00 -0.64 -3.74
C TRP A 22 -50.73 -0.36 -2.93
N ASN A 23 -50.85 -0.19 -1.61
CA ASN A 23 -49.71 -0.04 -0.71
C ASN A 23 -48.85 -1.31 -0.67
N GLY A 24 -49.46 -2.50 -0.62
CA GLY A 24 -48.73 -3.76 -0.65
C GLY A 24 -47.93 -3.95 -1.95
N LEU A 25 -48.54 -3.66 -3.11
CA LEU A 25 -47.86 -3.70 -4.40
C LEU A 25 -46.72 -2.68 -4.48
N SER A 26 -46.92 -1.47 -3.96
CA SER A 26 -45.87 -0.45 -3.90
C SER A 26 -44.69 -0.88 -3.03
N GLU A 27 -44.95 -1.48 -1.86
CA GLU A 27 -43.88 -1.99 -0.98
C GLU A 27 -43.10 -3.14 -1.62
N GLU A 28 -43.77 -4.05 -2.34
CA GLU A 28 -43.10 -5.14 -3.06
C GLU A 28 -42.17 -4.62 -4.17
N ILE A 29 -42.62 -3.63 -4.93
CA ILE A 29 -41.82 -2.99 -5.99
C ILE A 29 -40.60 -2.30 -5.38
N VAL A 30 -40.80 -1.48 -4.34
CA VAL A 30 -39.71 -0.78 -3.65
C VAL A 30 -38.72 -1.77 -3.03
N ALA A 31 -39.20 -2.90 -2.50
CA ALA A 31 -38.34 -3.96 -1.99
C ALA A 31 -37.54 -4.66 -3.11
N ALA A 32 -38.12 -4.88 -4.28
CA ALA A 32 -37.42 -5.43 -5.44
C ALA A 32 -36.30 -4.50 -5.93
N GLU A 33 -36.57 -3.20 -6.09
CA GLU A 33 -35.57 -2.20 -6.47
C GLU A 33 -34.41 -2.15 -5.48
N LYS A 34 -34.71 -2.09 -4.17
CA LYS A 34 -33.70 -2.11 -3.10
C LYS A 34 -32.81 -3.35 -3.16
N ARG A 35 -33.37 -4.53 -3.48
CA ARG A 35 -32.60 -5.79 -3.63
C ARG A 35 -31.66 -5.73 -4.83
N LEU A 36 -32.11 -5.21 -5.96
CA LEU A 36 -31.30 -5.07 -7.18
C LEU A 36 -30.12 -4.11 -6.96
N ILE A 37 -30.37 -2.94 -6.36
CA ILE A 37 -29.33 -1.95 -6.06
C ILE A 37 -28.28 -2.55 -5.11
N LYS A 38 -28.72 -3.25 -4.05
CA LYS A 38 -27.81 -3.92 -3.12
C LYS A 38 -26.95 -4.99 -3.81
N SER A 39 -27.56 -5.81 -4.67
CA SER A 39 -26.86 -6.85 -5.43
C SER A 39 -25.81 -6.24 -6.37
N TYR A 40 -26.19 -5.22 -7.13
CA TYR A 40 -25.26 -4.51 -8.02
C TYR A 40 -24.08 -3.91 -7.26
N PHE A 41 -24.38 -3.18 -6.16
CA PHE A 41 -23.34 -2.57 -5.34
C PHE A 41 -22.41 -3.61 -4.72
N TYR A 42 -22.93 -4.76 -4.29
CA TYR A 42 -22.13 -5.86 -3.76
C TYR A 42 -21.14 -6.40 -4.81
N ILE A 43 -21.60 -6.63 -6.04
CA ILE A 43 -20.75 -7.12 -7.15
C ILE A 43 -19.67 -6.10 -7.48
N VAL A 44 -20.04 -4.82 -7.62
CA VAL A 44 -19.08 -3.75 -7.94
C VAL A 44 -18.04 -3.61 -6.81
N ARG A 45 -18.48 -3.62 -5.55
CA ARG A 45 -17.57 -3.54 -4.39
C ARG A 45 -16.58 -4.71 -4.40
N LYS A 46 -17.03 -5.93 -4.65
CA LYS A 46 -16.14 -7.11 -4.79
C LYS A 46 -15.15 -6.91 -5.93
N SER A 47 -15.62 -6.43 -7.08
CA SER A 47 -14.74 -6.14 -8.23
C SER A 47 -13.66 -5.11 -7.90
N ILE A 48 -14.01 -4.03 -7.19
CA ILE A 48 -13.05 -3.00 -6.76
C ILE A 48 -12.04 -3.57 -5.78
N GLN A 49 -12.50 -4.38 -4.81
CA GLN A 49 -11.62 -5.05 -3.83
C GLN A 49 -10.55 -5.92 -4.50
N ASP A 50 -10.86 -6.56 -5.63
CA ASP A 50 -9.88 -7.38 -6.35
C ASP A 50 -9.02 -6.58 -7.33
N LYS A 51 -9.61 -5.60 -8.02
CA LYS A 51 -8.92 -4.87 -9.11
C LYS A 51 -7.95 -3.82 -8.60
N VAL A 52 -8.28 -3.11 -7.52
CA VAL A 52 -7.44 -2.02 -7.01
C VAL A 52 -6.09 -2.55 -6.49
N PRO A 53 -6.02 -3.60 -5.65
CA PRO A 53 -4.73 -4.14 -5.22
C PRO A 53 -3.90 -4.69 -6.39
N LYS A 54 -4.54 -5.29 -7.40
CA LYS A 54 -3.85 -5.75 -8.62
C LYS A 54 -3.24 -4.60 -9.41
N ALA A 55 -3.95 -3.49 -9.53
CA ALA A 55 -3.43 -2.29 -10.19
C ALA A 55 -2.24 -1.70 -9.41
N VAL A 56 -2.35 -1.56 -8.09
CA VAL A 56 -1.23 -1.07 -7.25
C VAL A 56 -0.03 -2.00 -7.34
N MET A 57 -0.26 -3.31 -7.27
CA MET A 57 0.81 -4.30 -7.39
C MET A 57 1.54 -4.18 -8.74
N HIS A 58 0.79 -4.07 -9.84
CA HIS A 58 1.37 -4.00 -11.17
C HIS A 58 2.09 -2.68 -11.45
N PHE A 59 1.42 -1.55 -11.20
CA PHE A 59 1.94 -0.24 -11.59
C PHE A 59 2.98 0.32 -10.63
N LEU A 60 2.89 0.01 -9.34
CA LEU A 60 3.80 0.56 -8.34
C LEU A 60 4.78 -0.49 -7.84
N VAL A 61 4.28 -1.58 -7.24
CA VAL A 61 5.16 -2.52 -6.51
C VAL A 61 6.11 -3.25 -7.45
N ASN A 62 5.59 -3.85 -8.52
CA ASN A 62 6.40 -4.57 -9.50
C ASN A 62 7.32 -3.60 -10.26
N HIS A 63 6.79 -2.44 -10.67
CA HIS A 63 7.59 -1.42 -11.34
C HIS A 63 8.79 -0.97 -10.50
N VAL A 64 8.58 -0.65 -9.22
CA VAL A 64 9.67 -0.26 -8.32
C VAL A 64 10.62 -1.44 -8.11
N LYS A 65 10.12 -2.64 -7.84
CA LYS A 65 10.96 -3.82 -7.64
C LYS A 65 11.93 -4.07 -8.80
N ASP A 66 11.42 -3.97 -10.03
CA ASP A 66 12.21 -4.28 -11.22
C ASP A 66 13.20 -3.14 -11.56
N ASN A 67 12.81 -1.89 -11.32
CA ASN A 67 13.63 -0.72 -11.69
C ASN A 67 14.56 -0.23 -10.57
N LEU A 68 14.32 -0.60 -9.31
CA LEU A 68 15.06 -0.08 -8.15
C LEU A 68 16.57 -0.35 -8.27
N GLN A 69 16.96 -1.55 -8.68
CA GLN A 69 18.37 -1.91 -8.79
C GLN A 69 19.08 -1.06 -9.86
N SER A 70 18.46 -0.92 -11.03
CA SER A 70 19.01 -0.12 -12.12
C SER A 70 19.08 1.37 -11.75
N GLU A 71 18.04 1.91 -11.12
CA GLU A 71 18.03 3.31 -10.67
C GLU A 71 19.03 3.56 -9.55
N LEU A 72 19.16 2.65 -8.59
CA LEU A 72 20.14 2.78 -7.51
C LEU A 72 21.57 2.79 -8.05
N VAL A 73 21.90 1.91 -9.01
CA VAL A 73 23.21 1.93 -9.69
C VAL A 73 23.42 3.25 -10.41
N LYS A 74 22.43 3.76 -11.16
CA LYS A 74 22.55 5.06 -11.85
C LYS A 74 22.79 6.22 -10.89
N HIS A 75 22.21 6.19 -9.69
CA HIS A 75 22.35 7.27 -8.71
C HIS A 75 23.64 7.15 -7.89
N LEU A 76 24.01 5.94 -7.46
CA LEU A 76 25.25 5.70 -6.69
C LEU A 76 26.51 5.84 -7.56
N TYR A 77 26.44 5.52 -8.84
CA TYR A 77 27.58 5.61 -9.76
C TYR A 77 27.62 6.92 -10.56
N ARG A 78 27.04 8.01 -10.03
CA ARG A 78 27.24 9.35 -10.61
C ARG A 78 28.66 9.82 -10.32
N THR A 79 29.43 10.03 -11.39
CA THR A 79 30.88 10.28 -11.37
C THR A 79 31.26 11.47 -10.48
N ASP A 80 30.34 12.41 -10.27
CA ASP A 80 30.58 13.66 -9.56
C ASP A 80 30.49 13.52 -8.02
N GLU A 81 29.82 12.48 -7.50
CA GLU A 81 29.52 12.32 -6.07
C GLU A 81 29.98 10.97 -5.48
N ILE A 82 30.41 10.02 -6.32
CA ILE A 82 30.89 8.68 -5.93
C ILE A 82 31.95 8.75 -4.83
N ASP A 83 32.98 9.59 -5.01
CA ASP A 83 34.12 9.64 -4.08
C ASP A 83 33.70 10.13 -2.69
N THR A 84 32.64 10.96 -2.63
CA THR A 84 32.09 11.44 -1.37
C THR A 84 31.20 10.38 -0.72
N PHE A 85 30.32 9.72 -1.48
CA PHE A 85 29.44 8.66 -0.96
C PHE A 85 30.20 7.40 -0.52
N LEU A 86 31.29 7.06 -1.21
CA LEU A 86 32.14 5.91 -0.89
C LEU A 86 33.29 6.24 0.07
N SER A 87 33.35 7.48 0.58
CA SER A 87 34.33 7.85 1.59
C SER A 87 34.11 7.05 2.89
N GLU A 88 35.20 6.48 3.43
CA GLU A 88 35.12 5.76 4.70
C GLU A 88 34.92 6.73 5.87
N SER A 89 34.18 6.30 6.90
CA SER A 89 34.06 7.08 8.14
C SER A 89 35.43 7.26 8.80
N PRO A 90 35.73 8.44 9.38
CA PRO A 90 37.03 8.70 10.01
C PRO A 90 37.36 7.71 11.14
N GLU A 91 36.35 7.24 11.89
CA GLU A 91 36.56 6.24 12.94
C GLU A 91 36.99 4.87 12.37
N ILE A 92 36.43 4.47 11.22
CA ILE A 92 36.77 3.23 10.54
C ILE A 92 38.18 3.32 9.96
N ALA A 93 38.51 4.47 9.36
CA ALA A 93 39.85 4.75 8.85
C ALA A 93 40.92 4.65 9.96
N GLN A 94 40.62 5.21 11.13
CA GLN A 94 41.51 5.16 12.29
C GLN A 94 41.70 3.73 12.79
N ARG A 95 40.61 2.97 12.99
CA ARG A 95 40.68 1.55 13.42
C ARG A 95 41.47 0.70 12.42
N ARG A 96 41.30 0.93 11.11
CA ARG A 96 42.07 0.24 10.06
C ARG A 96 43.57 0.55 10.17
N LYS A 97 43.92 1.81 10.42
CA LYS A 97 45.33 2.23 10.59
C LYS A 97 45.96 1.60 11.83
N GLU A 98 45.27 1.62 12.96
CA GLU A 98 45.73 1.01 14.22
C GLU A 98 45.94 -0.51 14.06
N ALA A 99 45.01 -1.21 13.43
CA ALA A 99 45.13 -2.64 13.15
C ALA A 99 46.30 -2.95 12.19
N ALA A 100 46.50 -2.12 11.16
CA ALA A 100 47.62 -2.26 10.23
C ALA A 100 48.98 -2.04 10.91
N GLU A 101 49.08 -1.07 11.82
CA GLU A 101 50.27 -0.83 12.62
C GLU A 101 50.56 -2.00 13.57
N MET A 102 49.54 -2.54 14.24
CA MET A 102 49.69 -3.74 15.06
C MET A 102 50.19 -4.94 14.24
N LEU A 103 49.61 -5.17 13.06
CA LEU A 103 50.04 -6.24 12.17
C LEU A 103 51.50 -6.05 11.73
N LYS A 104 51.90 -4.82 11.40
CA LYS A 104 53.28 -4.49 11.00
C LYS A 104 54.26 -4.78 12.14
N ARG A 105 53.90 -4.41 13.38
CA ARG A 105 54.69 -4.74 14.57
C ARG A 105 54.84 -6.25 14.75
N HIS A 106 53.73 -7.00 14.69
CA HIS A 106 53.77 -8.46 14.81
C HIS A 106 54.62 -9.12 13.72
N LYS A 107 54.50 -8.66 12.46
CA LYS A 107 55.33 -9.16 11.35
C LYS A 107 56.83 -8.88 11.56
N SER A 108 57.17 -7.68 12.04
CA SER A 108 58.56 -7.32 12.37
C SER A 108 59.12 -8.23 13.47
N VAL A 109 58.38 -8.43 14.56
CA VAL A 109 58.79 -9.32 15.67
C VAL A 109 58.98 -10.74 15.15
N PHE A 110 58.02 -11.25 14.36
CA PHE A 110 58.12 -12.58 13.78
C PHE A 110 59.36 -12.73 12.87
N SER A 111 59.71 -11.71 12.09
CA SER A 111 60.92 -11.73 11.26
C SER A 111 62.23 -11.64 12.06
N MET A 112 62.19 -11.10 13.28
CA MET A 112 63.36 -11.01 14.17
C MET A 112 63.59 -12.30 14.98
N LEU A 113 62.54 -13.10 15.25
CA LEU A 113 62.65 -14.36 16.00
C LEU A 113 63.69 -15.34 15.44
N PRO A 114 63.77 -15.61 14.12
CA PRO A 114 64.78 -16.49 13.55
C PRO A 114 66.21 -15.95 13.63
N THR A 115 66.38 -14.63 13.81
CA THR A 115 67.68 -13.96 13.90
C THR A 115 68.20 -14.03 15.33
N VAL A 116 67.32 -13.87 16.32
CA VAL A 116 67.64 -14.02 17.74
C VAL A 116 67.95 -15.48 18.09
N LEU A 117 67.16 -16.43 17.57
CA LEU A 117 67.39 -17.87 17.78
C LEU A 117 68.66 -18.43 17.12
N ARG A 118 69.26 -17.70 16.16
CA ARG A 118 70.52 -18.09 15.50
C ARG A 118 71.76 -17.50 16.16
N GLY A 119 71.58 -16.51 17.05
CA GLY A 119 72.66 -15.84 17.78
C GLY A 119 72.79 -16.29 19.24
N ALA A 120 72.00 -17.28 19.67
CA ALA A 120 72.06 -17.92 20.99
C ALA A 120 72.65 -19.34 20.87
#